data_AF-A0A1V1TBB1-F1
#
_entry.id   AF-A0A1V1TBB1-F1
#
_cell.length_a   1.000
_cell.length_b   1.000
_cell.length_c   1.000
_cell.angle_alpha   90.00
_cell.angle_beta   90.00
_cell.angle_gamma   90.00
#
_symmetry.space_group_name_H-M   'P 1'
#
loop_
_entity.id
_entity.type
_entity.pdbx_description
1 polymer ?
#
loop_
_entity_poly.entity_id
_entity_poly.type
_entity_poly.pdbx_seq_one_letter_code
_entity_poly.pdbx_strand_id
1 'polypeptide(L)'
;MASILTFVLFASIFFSHGLANAHGVKGYDYGHRMNLRVNKRDFGQSSIVGSLPLVDGQPQPRLEIRDLQKNHDQWNLYILALSWMQYTSQDSPFSFYQIAGG
;
A
#
# COMPACT_ATOMS: atom_id res chain seq x y z
N MET A 1 42.74 -29.13 -3.49
CA MET A 1 41.89 -28.76 -2.32
C MET A 1 41.15 -27.43 -2.49
N ALA A 2 41.70 -26.42 -3.19
CA ALA A 2 41.03 -25.12 -3.41
C ALA A 2 39.73 -25.18 -4.26
N SER A 3 39.59 -26.16 -5.16
CA SER A 3 38.47 -26.27 -6.10
C SER A 3 37.14 -26.72 -5.47
N ILE A 4 37.17 -27.47 -4.37
CA ILE A 4 35.96 -27.92 -3.67
C ILE A 4 35.39 -26.77 -2.84
N LEU A 5 36.28 -25.95 -2.26
CA LEU A 5 35.91 -24.83 -1.41
C LEU A 5 35.29 -23.68 -2.22
N THR A 6 35.79 -23.41 -3.43
CA THR A 6 35.16 -22.48 -4.37
C THR A 6 33.81 -22.97 -4.89
N PHE A 7 33.65 -24.27 -5.16
CA PHE A 7 32.37 -24.85 -5.57
C PHE A 7 31.31 -24.76 -4.46
N VAL A 8 31.70 -25.00 -3.21
CA VAL A 8 30.82 -24.85 -2.03
C VAL A 8 30.41 -23.40 -1.81
N LEU A 9 31.33 -22.44 -1.98
CA LEU A 9 31.02 -21.00 -1.89
C LEU A 9 30.09 -20.52 -3.02
N PHE A 10 30.24 -21.05 -4.24
CA PHE A 10 29.32 -20.73 -5.33
C PHE A 10 27.93 -21.32 -5.07
N ALA A 11 27.85 -22.57 -4.62
CA ALA A 11 26.57 -23.23 -4.32
C ALA A 11 25.80 -22.53 -3.19
N SER A 12 26.47 -21.99 -2.16
CA SER A 12 25.81 -21.27 -1.06
C SER A 12 25.26 -19.89 -1.45
N ILE A 13 25.88 -19.21 -2.42
CA ILE A 13 25.37 -17.96 -2.98
C ILE A 13 24.09 -18.22 -3.78
N PHE A 14 24.03 -19.28 -4.58
CA PHE A 14 22.81 -19.60 -5.35
C PHE A 14 21.66 -20.14 -4.51
N PHE A 15 21.93 -20.86 -3.41
CA PHE A 15 20.87 -21.39 -2.53
C PHE A 15 20.12 -20.29 -1.76
N SER A 16 20.77 -19.15 -1.51
CA SER A 16 20.21 -18.04 -0.73
C SER A 16 19.16 -17.19 -1.48
N HIS A 17 19.07 -17.30 -2.81
CA HIS A 17 18.15 -16.47 -3.62
C HIS A 17 16.76 -17.12 -3.86
N GLY A 18 16.56 -18.37 -3.44
CA GLY A 18 15.36 -19.15 -3.82
C GLY A 18 14.17 -19.12 -2.85
N LEU A 19 14.36 -18.71 -1.59
CA LEU A 19 13.32 -18.89 -0.55
C LEU A 19 12.54 -17.62 -0.18
N ALA A 20 12.92 -16.44 -0.67
CA ALA A 20 12.21 -15.20 -0.36
C ALA A 20 10.79 -15.13 -0.96
N ASN A 21 10.50 -15.91 -2.01
CA ASN A 21 9.21 -15.90 -2.72
C ASN A 21 8.31 -17.11 -2.41
N ALA A 22 8.78 -18.10 -1.65
CA ALA A 22 7.98 -19.31 -1.35
C ALA A 22 6.87 -19.04 -0.33
N HIS A 23 7.05 -18.02 0.51
CA HIS A 23 5.98 -17.40 1.26
C HIS A 23 5.59 -16.12 0.52
N GLY A 24 4.86 -16.26 -0.59
CA GLY A 24 4.04 -15.16 -1.07
C GLY A 24 3.27 -14.65 0.12
N VAL A 25 3.57 -13.42 0.57
CA VAL A 25 2.92 -12.76 1.68
C VAL A 25 1.44 -13.07 1.51
N LYS A 26 0.84 -13.84 2.41
CA LYS A 26 -0.62 -14.01 2.43
C LYS A 26 -1.16 -12.66 2.85
N GLY A 27 -1.16 -11.73 1.90
CA GLY A 27 -1.67 -10.39 2.05
C GLY A 27 -3.13 -10.49 2.45
N TYR A 28 -3.63 -9.44 3.08
CA TYR A 28 -5.05 -9.32 3.33
C TYR A 28 -5.79 -9.55 2.00
N ASP A 29 -6.82 -10.38 2.00
CA ASP A 29 -7.65 -10.56 0.81
C ASP A 29 -8.44 -9.27 0.60
N TYR A 30 -7.89 -8.38 -0.22
CA TYR A 30 -8.50 -7.11 -0.58
C TYR A 30 -9.73 -7.29 -1.51
N GLY A 31 -10.04 -8.51 -1.93
CA GLY A 31 -11.14 -8.84 -2.83
C GLY A 31 -10.79 -8.68 -4.31
N HIS A 32 -11.69 -9.13 -5.19
CA HIS A 32 -11.50 -9.05 -6.63
C HIS A 32 -11.82 -7.66 -7.20
N ARG A 33 -10.93 -7.18 -8.08
CA ARG A 33 -11.16 -6.12 -9.09
C ARG A 33 -11.58 -4.77 -8.50
N MET A 34 -10.58 -4.05 -7.98
CA MET A 34 -10.68 -2.68 -7.43
C MET A 34 -10.94 -1.57 -8.47
N ASN A 35 -11.26 -1.91 -9.72
CA ASN A 35 -11.94 -0.99 -10.62
C ASN A 35 -13.37 -0.67 -10.17
N LEU A 36 -13.73 -1.03 -8.94
CA LEU A 36 -14.89 -0.59 -8.19
C LEU A 36 -14.88 0.93 -8.04
N ARG A 37 -15.36 1.61 -9.08
CA ARG A 37 -16.18 2.84 -9.08
C ARG A 37 -15.97 3.80 -7.90
N VAL A 38 -14.73 4.10 -7.53
CA VAL A 38 -14.41 5.40 -6.96
C VAL A 38 -14.72 6.35 -8.09
N ASN A 39 -15.79 7.15 -7.96
CA ASN A 39 -16.07 8.18 -8.95
C ASN A 39 -14.78 8.98 -9.11
N LYS A 40 -14.15 8.86 -10.27
CA LYS A 40 -13.04 9.71 -10.67
C LYS A 40 -13.57 11.12 -10.44
N ARG A 41 -12.97 11.85 -9.48
CA ARG A 41 -13.24 13.29 -9.38
C ARG A 41 -12.85 13.83 -10.74
N ASP A 42 -13.83 14.30 -11.50
CA ASP A 42 -13.63 14.70 -12.87
C ASP A 42 -12.62 15.84 -12.87
N PHE A 43 -11.42 15.59 -13.39
CA PHE A 43 -10.36 16.61 -13.49
C PHE A 43 -10.74 17.74 -14.46
N GLY A 44 -11.80 17.57 -15.25
CA GLY A 44 -12.38 18.62 -16.11
C GLY A 44 -13.30 19.59 -15.37
N GLN A 45 -13.75 19.25 -14.17
CA GLN A 45 -14.40 20.20 -13.28
C GLN A 45 -13.30 20.86 -12.46
N SER A 46 -13.15 22.18 -12.61
CA SER A 46 -12.34 23.02 -11.71
C SER A 46 -12.44 22.45 -10.31
N SER A 47 -11.30 22.26 -9.62
CA SER A 47 -11.30 21.94 -8.20
C SER A 47 -11.96 23.10 -7.46
N ILE A 48 -13.29 23.15 -7.47
CA ILE A 48 -14.06 23.83 -6.46
C ILE A 48 -13.58 23.09 -5.22
N VAL A 49 -12.76 23.77 -4.43
CA VAL A 49 -12.45 23.38 -3.07
C VAL A 49 -13.78 23.45 -2.35
N GLY A 50 -14.60 22.41 -2.53
CA GLY A 50 -15.81 22.20 -1.78
C GLY A 50 -15.39 22.16 -0.33
N SER A 51 -16.17 22.81 0.53
CA SER A 51 -16.01 22.71 1.98
C SER A 51 -15.75 21.25 2.36
N LEU A 52 -14.79 21.04 3.27
CA LEU A 52 -14.45 19.72 3.79
C LEU A 52 -15.73 18.96 4.17
N PRO A 53 -15.82 17.65 3.91
CA PRO A 53 -16.97 16.87 4.31
C PRO A 53 -17.21 17.07 5.81
N LEU A 54 -18.40 17.58 6.14
CA LEU A 54 -18.80 17.87 7.50
C LEU A 54 -19.43 16.61 8.08
N VAL A 55 -18.96 16.20 9.25
CA VAL A 55 -19.66 15.23 10.10
C VAL A 55 -20.18 16.03 11.28
N ASP A 56 -21.48 15.93 11.54
CA ASP A 56 -22.17 16.71 12.58
C ASP A 56 -21.95 18.24 12.46
N GLY A 57 -21.87 18.72 11.21
CA GLY A 57 -21.68 20.15 10.93
C GLY A 57 -20.28 20.69 11.23
N GLN A 58 -19.30 19.82 11.50
CA GLN A 58 -17.90 20.20 11.69
C GLN A 58 -16.96 19.48 10.71
N PRO A 59 -15.93 20.17 10.19
CA PRO A 59 -14.91 19.52 9.38
C PRO A 59 -14.13 18.53 10.24
N GLN A 60 -13.82 17.37 9.68
CA GLN A 60 -13.01 16.36 10.38
C GLN A 60 -11.55 16.85 10.49
N PRO A 61 -10.99 16.98 11.70
CA PRO A 61 -9.62 17.44 11.88
C PRO A 61 -8.61 16.37 11.46
N ARG A 62 -7.44 16.80 10.99
CA ARG A 62 -6.29 15.90 10.83
C ARG A 62 -5.74 15.58 12.23
N LEU A 63 -5.90 14.33 12.66
CA LEU A 63 -5.37 13.87 13.93
C LEU A 63 -3.85 13.72 13.89
N GLU A 64 -3.20 13.97 15.03
CA GLU A 64 -1.84 13.49 15.26
C GLU A 64 -1.81 11.96 15.18
N ILE A 65 -0.73 11.40 14.61
CA ILE A 65 -0.69 9.96 14.33
C ILE A 65 -0.86 9.10 15.61
N ARG A 66 -0.35 9.60 16.73
CA ARG A 66 -0.47 8.96 18.06
C ARG A 66 -1.89 9.03 18.61
N ASP A 67 -2.67 10.02 18.23
CA ASP A 67 -4.07 10.14 18.60
C ASP A 67 -4.97 9.31 17.69
N LEU A 68 -4.67 9.27 16.39
CA LEU A 68 -5.33 8.35 15.45
C LEU A 68 -5.19 6.89 15.89
N GLN A 69 -4.00 6.51 16.37
CA GLN A 69 -3.72 5.16 16.84
C GLN A 69 -4.59 4.74 18.04
N LYS A 70 -5.08 5.70 18.86
CA LYS A 70 -5.94 5.39 20.02
C LYS A 70 -7.32 4.88 19.59
N ASN A 71 -7.78 5.25 18.41
CA ASN A 71 -9.03 4.73 17.86
C ASN A 71 -8.73 3.50 17.00
N HIS A 72 -9.07 2.31 17.52
CA HIS A 72 -8.79 1.04 16.88
C HIS A 72 -9.38 0.93 15.47
N ASP A 73 -10.62 1.38 15.26
CA ASP A 73 -11.29 1.26 13.97
C ASP A 73 -10.63 2.17 12.92
N GLN A 74 -10.38 3.43 13.28
CA GLN A 74 -9.70 4.38 12.39
C GLN A 74 -8.27 3.96 12.08
N TRP A 75 -7.55 3.43 13.07
CA TRP A 75 -6.21 2.91 12.89
C TRP A 75 -6.18 1.70 11.97
N ASN A 76 -7.08 0.75 12.17
CA ASN A 76 -7.18 -0.45 11.33
C ASN A 76 -7.49 -0.07 9.88
N LEU A 77 -8.44 0.83 9.65
CA LEU A 77 -8.77 1.32 8.31
C LEU A 77 -7.60 2.06 7.67
N TYR A 78 -6.87 2.87 8.43
CA TYR A 78 -5.69 3.57 7.94
C TYR A 78 -4.61 2.60 7.43
N ILE A 79 -4.27 1.59 8.24
CA ILE A 79 -3.27 0.58 7.86
C ILE A 79 -3.75 -0.28 6.70
N LEU A 80 -5.03 -0.68 6.70
CA LEU A 80 -5.60 -1.50 5.63
C LEU A 80 -5.58 -0.77 4.29
N ALA A 81 -6.00 0.50 4.26
CA ALA A 81 -5.99 1.31 3.06
C ALA A 81 -4.56 1.55 2.54
N LEU A 82 -3.62 1.83 3.44
CA LEU A 82 -2.21 2.03 3.06
C LEU A 82 -1.60 0.75 2.47
N SER A 83 -1.84 -0.40 3.10
CA SER A 83 -1.32 -1.68 2.61
C SER A 83 -1.96 -2.07 1.27
N TRP A 84 -3.24 -1.74 1.07
CA TRP A 84 -3.90 -1.90 -0.22
C TRP A 84 -3.28 -1.03 -1.34
N MET A 85 -2.96 0.23 -1.05
CA MET A 85 -2.28 1.12 -2.00
C MET A 85 -0.88 0.60 -2.39
N GLN A 86 -0.16 0.02 -1.44
CA GLN A 86 1.16 -0.59 -1.68
C GLN A 86 1.07 -1.92 -2.44
N TYR A 87 0.00 -2.68 -2.22
CA TYR A 87 -0.29 -3.93 -2.94
C TYR A 87 -0.73 -3.68 -4.40
N THR A 88 -1.37 -2.53 -4.66
CA THR A 88 -1.90 -2.17 -5.97
C THR A 88 -0.78 -1.98 -7.01
N SER A 89 -0.99 -2.50 -8.24
CA SER A 89 -0.02 -2.38 -9.35
C SER A 89 0.42 -0.94 -9.60
N GLN A 90 1.70 -0.73 -9.88
CA GLN A 90 2.29 0.59 -10.17
C GLN A 90 1.70 1.29 -11.40
N ASP A 91 1.10 0.55 -12.33
CA ASP A 91 0.39 1.12 -13.48
C ASP A 91 -0.97 1.74 -13.11
N SER A 92 -1.48 1.42 -11.91
CA SER A 92 -2.75 1.97 -11.43
C SER A 92 -2.54 3.38 -10.90
N PRO A 93 -3.37 4.36 -11.29
CA PRO A 93 -3.29 5.73 -10.78
C PRO A 93 -3.56 5.85 -9.28
N PHE A 94 -4.09 4.80 -8.64
CA PHE A 94 -4.36 4.76 -7.19
C PHE A 94 -3.29 4.01 -6.41
N SER A 95 -2.26 3.50 -7.08
CA SER A 95 -1.13 2.88 -6.40
C SER A 95 -0.37 3.91 -5.57
N PHE A 96 0.28 3.42 -4.52
CA PHE A 96 1.19 4.25 -3.74
C PHE A 96 2.28 4.88 -4.64
N TYR A 97 2.74 4.14 -5.66
CA TYR A 97 3.76 4.60 -6.60
C TYR A 97 3.33 5.84 -7.39
N GLN A 98 2.17 5.78 -8.07
CA GLN A 98 1.67 6.90 -8.88
C GLN A 98 1.33 8.13 -8.03
N ILE A 99 0.82 7.93 -6.81
CA ILE A 99 0.48 9.03 -5.90
C ILE A 99 1.73 9.71 -5.32
N ALA A 100 2.77 8.94 -5.00
CA ALA A 100 3.95 9.46 -4.32
C ALA A 100 4.98 10.13 -5.25
N GLY A 101 5.00 9.79 -6.53
CA GLY A 101 5.99 10.38 -7.45
C GLY A 101 6.02 9.72 -8.83
N GLY A 102 4.85 9.40 -9.39
CA GLY A 102 4.73 8.89 -10.75
C GLY A 102 5.34 9.81 -11.80
#